data_AF-A0A7X5ZEB9-F1
#
_entry.id   AF-A0A7X5ZEB9-F1
#
_cell.length_a   1.000
_cell.length_b   1.000
_cell.length_c   1.000
_cell.angle_alpha   90.00
_cell.angle_beta   90.00
_cell.angle_gamma   90.00
#
_symmetry.space_group_name_H-M   'P 1'
#
loop_
_entity.id
_entity.type
_entity.pdbx_description
1 polymer ?
#
loop_
_entity_poly.entity_id
_entity_poly.type
_entity_poly.pdbx_seq_one_letter_code
_entity_poly.pdbx_strand_id
1 'polypeptide(L)'
;MSWLVNVYADVPNLVVSKPLIEASPLFTDWESVGGAERRITLQIDDAEDADSACQQAKDEIERVLGENLGSVKDAAATALDT
;
A
#
# COMPACT_ATOMS: atom_id res chain seq x y z
N MET A 1 -3.23 -17.71 0.30
CA MET A 1 -3.47 -17.29 1.71
C MET A 1 -3.55 -15.79 1.67
N SER A 2 -4.56 -15.19 2.29
CA SER A 2 -4.76 -13.75 2.19
C SER A 2 -3.91 -13.00 3.22
N TRP A 3 -3.42 -11.83 2.84
CA TRP A 3 -2.56 -10.98 3.65
C TRP A 3 -3.09 -9.56 3.64
N LEU A 4 -3.09 -8.93 4.82
CA LEU A 4 -3.28 -7.50 4.94
C LEU A 4 -1.91 -6.85 5.10
N VAL A 5 -1.54 -5.97 4.18
CA VAL A 5 -0.24 -5.33 4.15
C VAL A 5 -0.42 -3.84 4.42
N ASN A 6 0.20 -3.34 5.48
CA ASN A 6 0.31 -1.92 5.75
C ASN A 6 1.65 -1.43 5.22
N VAL A 7 1.62 -0.49 4.27
CA VAL A 7 2.81 0.14 3.72
C VAL A 7 2.85 1.60 4.13
N TYR A 8 3.98 2.02 4.68
CA TYR A 8 4.27 3.40 5.02
C TYR A 8 5.13 4.02 3.93
N ALA A 9 4.62 5.08 3.31
CA ALA A 9 5.30 5.74 2.20
C ALA A 9 5.17 7.26 2.29
N ASP A 10 6.22 7.97 1.87
CA ASP A 10 6.14 9.40 1.61
C ASP A 10 5.49 9.64 0.26
N VAL A 11 4.42 10.44 0.25
CA VAL A 11 3.67 10.82 -0.94
C VAL A 11 3.48 12.34 -0.95
N PRO A 12 4.58 13.10 -1.17
CA PRO A 12 4.64 14.54 -0.92
C PRO A 12 3.80 15.40 -1.86
N ASN A 13 3.57 14.92 -3.09
CA ASN A 13 2.89 15.68 -4.15
C ASN A 13 1.44 15.22 -4.37
N LEU A 14 0.89 14.39 -3.47
CA LEU A 14 -0.39 13.75 -3.72
C LEU A 14 -1.56 14.71 -3.51
N VAL A 15 -1.97 15.38 -4.58
CA VAL A 15 -3.26 16.06 -4.69
C VAL A 15 -4.29 15.00 -5.08
N VAL A 16 -4.77 14.24 -4.09
CA VAL A 16 -5.75 13.17 -4.31
C VAL A 16 -7.09 13.79 -4.74
N SER A 17 -7.32 13.92 -6.04
CA SER A 17 -8.63 14.31 -6.57
C SER A 17 -9.64 13.14 -6.56
N LYS A 18 -9.16 11.90 -6.41
CA LYS A 18 -9.96 10.67 -6.35
C LYS A 18 -9.39 9.63 -5.37
N PRO A 19 -10.23 8.93 -4.58
CA PRO A 19 -9.77 7.93 -3.63
C PRO A 19 -8.98 6.80 -4.33
N LEU A 20 -7.80 6.46 -3.80
CA LEU A 20 -6.90 5.45 -4.38
C LEU A 20 -7.49 4.03 -4.43
N ILE A 21 -8.51 3.77 -3.61
CA ILE A 21 -9.33 2.55 -3.67
C ILE A 21 -9.99 2.37 -5.05
N GLU A 22 -10.25 3.45 -5.79
CA GLU A 22 -10.73 3.36 -7.18
C GLU A 22 -9.61 3.05 -8.18
N ALA A 23 -8.34 3.27 -7.82
CA ALA A 23 -7.18 3.05 -8.70
C ALA A 23 -6.67 1.60 -8.66
N SER A 24 -6.91 0.89 -7.56
CA SER A 24 -6.61 -0.53 -7.44
C SER A 24 -7.57 -1.23 -6.48
N PRO A 25 -8.12 -2.41 -6.87
CA PRO A 25 -8.98 -3.20 -6.00
C PRO A 25 -8.23 -3.81 -4.80
N LEU A 26 -6.88 -3.80 -4.83
CA LEU A 26 -6.07 -4.27 -3.72
C LEU A 26 -6.04 -3.26 -2.57
N PHE A 27 -6.27 -1.97 -2.84
CA PHE A 27 -6.26 -0.93 -1.82
C PHE A 27 -7.55 -1.00 -1.00
N THR A 28 -7.39 -1.16 0.31
CA THR A 28 -8.51 -1.29 1.25
C THR A 28 -8.66 -0.08 2.16
N ASP A 29 -7.54 0.55 2.53
CA ASP A 29 -7.54 1.73 3.39
C ASP A 29 -6.39 2.69 3.04
N TRP A 30 -6.59 3.96 3.38
CA TRP A 30 -5.62 5.02 3.17
C TRP A 30 -5.71 6.06 4.28
N GLU A 31 -4.60 6.27 4.99
CA GLU A 31 -4.55 7.18 6.13
C GLU A 31 -3.34 8.12 6.06
N SER A 32 -3.54 9.38 6.44
CA SER A 32 -2.47 10.34 6.61
C SER A 32 -1.85 10.22 7.99
N VAL A 33 -0.58 9.81 8.06
CA VAL A 33 0.16 9.63 9.33
C VAL A 33 0.77 10.96 9.79
N GLY A 34 1.23 11.79 8.85
CA GLY A 34 1.74 13.14 9.14
C GLY A 34 2.61 13.69 8.02
N GLY A 35 2.53 15.00 7.76
CA GLY A 35 3.26 15.64 6.67
C GLY A 35 2.98 14.96 5.32
N ALA A 36 4.03 14.46 4.67
CA ALA A 36 3.96 13.70 3.42
C ALA A 36 3.74 12.19 3.62
N GLU A 37 3.84 11.68 4.85
CA GLU A 37 3.78 10.24 5.12
C GLU A 37 2.35 9.71 5.16
N ARG A 38 2.16 8.55 4.54
CA ARG A 38 0.87 7.89 4.36
C ARG A 38 1.00 6.42 4.73
N ARG A 39 -0.03 5.90 5.42
CA ARG A 39 -0.25 4.47 5.62
C ARG A 39 -1.24 4.00 4.55
N ILE A 40 -0.83 3.02 3.79
CA ILE A 40 -1.57 2.46 2.67
C ILE A 40 -1.82 1.00 3.01
N THR A 41 -3.07 0.59 3.06
CA THR A 41 -3.41 -0.79 3.38
C THR A 41 -3.83 -1.51 2.11
N LEU A 42 -3.20 -2.65 1.83
CA LEU A 42 -3.51 -3.51 0.70
C LEU A 42 -3.90 -4.90 1.17
N GLN A 43 -4.84 -5.53 0.47
CA GLN A 43 -5.13 -6.95 0.62
C GLN A 43 -4.49 -7.73 -0.54
N ILE A 44 -3.67 -8.73 -0.20
CA ILE A 44 -2.95 -9.57 -1.16
C ILE A 44 -3.37 -11.02 -0.93
N ASP A 45 -4.08 -11.62 -1.89
CA ASP A 45 -4.65 -12.96 -1.74
C ASP A 45 -3.72 -14.10 -2.22
N ASP A 46 -2.71 -13.77 -3.03
CA ASP A 46 -1.83 -14.71 -3.75
C ASP A 46 -0.34 -14.52 -3.38
N ALA A 47 -0.04 -14.49 -2.08
CA ALA A 47 1.34 -14.47 -1.59
C ALA A 47 1.66 -15.72 -0.76
N GLU A 48 2.83 -16.32 -1.03
CA GLU A 48 3.32 -17.51 -0.34
C GLU A 48 3.73 -17.22 1.11
N ASP A 49 4.21 -16.01 1.38
CA ASP A 49 4.74 -15.56 2.67
C ASP A 49 4.61 -14.04 2.84
N ALA A 50 4.95 -13.55 4.04
CA ALA A 50 4.84 -12.14 4.42
C ALA A 50 5.74 -11.21 3.59
N ASP A 51 6.96 -11.64 3.24
CA ASP A 51 7.88 -10.84 2.44
C ASP A 51 7.38 -10.72 1.00
N SER A 52 6.89 -11.83 0.43
CA SER A 52 6.23 -11.86 -0.88
C SER A 52 4.99 -10.95 -0.92
N ALA A 53 4.16 -10.96 0.13
CA ALA A 53 2.99 -10.08 0.23
C ALA A 53 3.41 -8.60 0.30
N CYS A 54 4.42 -8.29 1.12
CA CYS A 54 4.99 -6.95 1.21
C CYS A 54 5.55 -6.47 -0.13
N GLN A 55 6.24 -7.34 -0.88
CA GLN A 55 6.81 -6.97 -2.18
C GLN A 55 5.71 -6.68 -3.21
N GLN A 56 4.70 -7.55 -3.31
CA GLN A 56 3.54 -7.30 -4.20
C GLN A 56 2.83 -5.99 -3.86
N ALA A 57 2.66 -5.69 -2.58
CA ALA A 57 2.04 -4.44 -2.13
C ALA A 57 2.89 -3.21 -2.51
N LYS A 58 4.22 -3.29 -2.39
CA LYS A 58 5.15 -2.23 -2.80
C LYS A 58 5.08 -2.00 -4.31
N ASP A 59 5.17 -3.06 -5.10
CA ASP A 59 5.11 -2.98 -6.57
C ASP A 59 3.80 -2.34 -7.03
N GLU A 60 2.68 -2.69 -6.39
CA GLU A 60 1.39 -2.11 -6.69
C GLU A 60 1.31 -0.62 -6.32
N ILE A 61 1.85 -0.23 -5.15
CA ILE A 61 1.91 1.18 -4.74
C ILE A 61 2.78 1.99 -5.71
N GLU A 62 3.94 1.47 -6.10
CA GLU A 62 4.83 2.10 -7.08
C GLU A 62 4.12 2.25 -8.43
N ARG A 63 3.37 1.24 -8.87
CA ARG A 63 2.58 1.28 -10.11
C ARG A 63 1.46 2.32 -10.06
N VAL A 64 0.73 2.42 -8.95
CA VAL A 64 -0.44 3.30 -8.81
C VAL A 64 -0.03 4.74 -8.55
N LEU A 65 0.93 4.96 -7.65
CA LEU A 65 1.34 6.31 -7.25
C LEU A 65 2.40 6.89 -8.19
N GLY A 66 3.26 6.05 -8.78
CA GLY A 66 4.26 6.44 -9.77
C GLY A 66 5.05 7.67 -9.34
N GLU A 67 4.90 8.76 -10.09
CA GLU A 67 5.59 10.04 -9.85
C GLU A 67 5.16 10.77 -8.57
N ASN A 68 4.04 10.38 -7.95
CA ASN A 68 3.59 10.96 -6.67
C ASN A 68 4.28 10.29 -5.48
N LEU A 69 4.82 9.08 -5.65
CA LEU A 69 5.53 8.36 -4.61
C LEU A 69 6.93 8.95 -4.44
N GLY A 70 7.22 9.43 -3.23
CA GLY A 70 8.56 9.84 -2.85
C GLY A 70 9.45 8.64 -2.52
N SER A 71 9.03 7.87 -1.51
CA SER A 71 9.73 6.63 -1.12
C SER A 71 8.83 5.74 -0.26
N VAL A 72 9.03 4.42 -0.32
CA VAL A 72 8.47 3.49 0.67
C VAL A 72 9.44 3.38 1.84
N LYS A 73 8.95 3.61 3.06
CA LYS A 73 9.74 3.54 4.29
C LYS A 73 9.70 2.17 4.93
N ASP A 74 8.50 1.61 5.04
CA ASP A 74 8.27 0.37 5.76
C ASP A 74 7.06 -0.37 5.18
N ALA A 75 7.04 -1.69 5.35
CA ALA A 75 5.90 -2.53 4.99
C ALA A 75 5.78 -3.70 5.96
N ALA A 76 4.57 -3.92 6.47
CA ALA A 76 4.27 -5.00 7.39
C ALA A 76 3.06 -5.78 6.89
N ALA A 77 3.26 -7.08 6.66
CA ALA A 77 2.19 -8.01 6.30
C ALA A 77 1.66 -8.75 7.53
N THR A 78 0.34 -8.88 7.60
CA THR A 78 -0.38 -9.67 8.60
C THR A 78 -1.18 -10.74 7.87
N ALA A 79 -0.97 -12.01 8.22
CA ALA A 79 -1.77 -13.10 7.65
C ALA A 79 -3.24 -12.93 8.06
N LEU A 80 -4.13 -13.02 7.09
CA LEU A 80 -5.56 -13.10 7.32
C LEU A 80 -5.93 -14.58 7.40
N ASP A 81 -6.40 -15.01 8.57
CA ASP A 81 -7.07 -16.30 8.75
C ASP A 81 -8.43 -16.21 8.03
N THR A 82 -8.44 -16.53 6.73
CA THR A 82 -9.65 -16.64 5.90
C THR A 82 -9.88 -18.09 5.51
#